data_AF-A0A834P8E0-F1
#
_entry.id   AF-A0A834P8E0-F1
#
_cell.length_a   1.000
_cell.length_b   1.000
_cell.length_c   1.000
_cell.angle_alpha   90.00
_cell.angle_beta   90.00
_cell.angle_gamma   90.00
#
_symmetry.space_group_name_H-M   'P 1'
#
loop_
_entity.id
_entity.type
_entity.pdbx_description
1 polymer ?
#
loop_
_entity_poly.entity_id
_entity_poly.type
_entity_poly.pdbx_seq_one_letter_code
_entity_poly.pdbx_strand_id
1 'polypeptide(L)'
;MERNKSESKHTAQSLYKAEGILDPETRLKILSEKASRVKINHNIPPHRYYRSGIQMITQADVYVNEGNYEEAYHLYLKFITLFVEKMQHHQMYHMVTAKDKAMNKQKLREVIPKAEELKKQLLKQYQALLDKYLEDVKKAEKADAERLKQEEEQRLKEEEERKNKLAALEAVKAAKIAASTLVVTTDDTRSVKLPTPSLKPPTSLSITSRPQSLKDKLSISSIPTVDRSTKPTILLGDSGQLRDIVLPSKLIENFLALAFSNTTNNKETCGILTGKLEQNKLLITHLLIPQQTGSPDSCLTLNEEDIFDFQDHHNLITLGWIHTHPTQTAFLSSVDLHTHCSYQLMMAEAIAIVCAPKYDETAFFILTPEYGLDYIANCRETGFHPHPTEPALYMKAKHCKLNPNAPVEVIDLRRK
;
A
#
# COMPACT_ATOMS: atom_id res chain seq x y z
N MET A 1 52.61 -11.84 7.66
CA MET A 1 51.26 -12.31 8.02
C MET A 1 50.19 -11.20 8.06
N GLU A 2 50.56 -9.91 8.08
CA GLU A 2 49.57 -8.80 8.10
C GLU A 2 49.03 -8.39 6.72
N ARG A 3 49.84 -8.48 5.65
CA ARG A 3 49.40 -8.16 4.26
C ARG A 3 48.27 -9.08 3.75
N ASN A 4 48.28 -10.37 4.09
CA ASN A 4 47.24 -11.30 3.63
C ASN A 4 45.89 -11.10 4.35
N LYS A 5 45.88 -10.48 5.55
CA LYS A 5 44.65 -10.12 6.26
C LYS A 5 44.00 -8.85 5.69
N SER A 6 44.79 -7.91 5.18
CA SER A 6 44.28 -6.68 4.53
C SER A 6 43.72 -6.95 3.14
N GLU A 7 44.36 -7.84 2.35
CA GLU A 7 43.84 -8.25 1.04
C GLU A 7 42.54 -9.06 1.17
N SER A 8 42.47 -10.03 2.08
CA SER A 8 41.24 -10.79 2.34
C SER A 8 40.06 -9.91 2.80
N LYS A 9 40.31 -8.85 3.59
CA LYS A 9 39.28 -7.85 3.96
C LYS A 9 38.82 -7.02 2.76
N HIS A 10 39.73 -6.63 1.87
CA HIS A 10 39.40 -5.85 0.67
C HIS A 10 38.63 -6.67 -0.37
N THR A 11 38.96 -7.95 -0.54
CA THR A 11 38.25 -8.87 -1.44
C THR A 11 36.85 -9.19 -0.91
N ALA A 12 36.73 -9.40 0.40
CA ALA A 12 35.44 -9.49 1.09
C ALA A 12 34.60 -8.22 0.85
N GLN A 13 35.15 -7.03 1.12
CA GLN A 13 34.47 -5.73 0.90
C GLN A 13 34.01 -5.51 -0.56
N SER A 14 34.70 -6.10 -1.53
CA SER A 14 34.37 -6.00 -2.96
C SER A 14 33.23 -6.92 -3.39
N LEU A 15 32.97 -8.02 -2.67
CA LEU A 15 31.90 -8.97 -2.98
C LEU A 15 30.52 -8.48 -2.52
N TYR A 16 30.42 -7.76 -1.39
CA TYR A 16 29.14 -7.28 -0.83
C TYR A 16 28.43 -6.22 -1.70
N LYS A 17 29.20 -5.42 -2.45
CA LYS A 17 28.65 -4.40 -3.37
C LYS A 17 27.94 -5.01 -4.58
N ALA A 18 28.29 -6.23 -4.98
CA ALA A 18 27.74 -6.86 -6.18
C ALA A 18 26.34 -7.49 -5.95
N GLU A 19 26.00 -7.86 -4.71
CA GLU A 19 24.68 -8.43 -4.34
C GLU A 19 23.75 -7.45 -3.60
N GLY A 20 24.12 -6.16 -3.52
CA GLY A 20 23.26 -5.12 -2.93
C GLY A 20 23.24 -5.09 -1.40
N ILE A 21 24.09 -5.86 -0.72
CA ILE A 21 24.22 -5.83 0.74
C ILE A 21 25.13 -4.67 1.14
N LEU A 22 24.50 -3.59 1.58
CA LEU A 22 25.18 -2.38 2.02
C LEU A 22 25.76 -2.55 3.42
N ASP A 23 26.90 -1.90 3.64
CA ASP A 23 27.50 -1.75 4.97
C ASP A 23 26.49 -1.13 5.96
N PRO A 24 26.42 -1.61 7.23
CA PRO A 24 25.46 -1.14 8.23
C PRO A 24 25.40 0.37 8.42
N GLU A 25 26.56 1.04 8.45
CA GLU A 25 26.64 2.50 8.59
C GLU A 25 26.15 3.18 7.31
N THR A 26 26.52 2.64 6.16
CA THR A 26 26.08 3.14 4.85
C THR A 26 24.56 3.03 4.67
N ARG A 27 23.96 1.91 5.09
CA ARG A 27 22.50 1.70 5.05
C ARG A 27 21.77 2.70 5.94
N LEU A 28 22.26 2.89 7.16
CA LEU A 28 21.70 3.87 8.09
C LEU A 28 21.87 5.32 7.57
N LYS A 29 23.00 5.62 6.92
CA LYS A 29 23.25 6.92 6.28
C LYS A 29 22.23 7.20 5.17
N ILE A 30 21.92 6.22 4.32
CA ILE A 30 20.90 6.35 3.27
C ILE A 30 19.52 6.64 3.87
N LEU A 31 19.13 5.92 4.93
CA LEU A 31 17.88 6.21 5.66
C LEU A 31 17.86 7.63 6.22
N SER A 32 19.00 8.08 6.74
CA SER A 32 19.14 9.42 7.29
C SER A 32 19.04 10.50 6.20
N GLU A 33 19.72 10.30 5.07
CA GLU A 33 19.62 11.18 3.90
C GLU A 33 18.20 11.21 3.32
N LYS A 34 17.48 10.07 3.30
CA LYS A 34 16.07 10.00 2.86
C LYS A 34 15.19 10.90 3.73
N ALA A 35 15.37 10.86 5.05
CA ALA A 35 14.63 11.71 5.98
C ALA A 35 14.98 13.20 5.82
N SER A 36 16.25 13.53 5.57
CA SER A 36 16.72 14.91 5.39
C SER A 36 16.20 15.60 4.12
N ARG A 37 15.65 14.87 3.15
CA ARG A 37 15.07 15.42 1.91
C ARG A 37 13.77 16.18 2.11
N VAL A 38 13.23 16.22 3.33
CA VAL A 38 12.01 16.97 3.64
C VAL A 38 12.17 18.46 3.28
N LYS A 39 11.27 18.97 2.44
CA LYS A 39 11.23 20.37 2.01
C LYS A 39 9.98 21.04 2.58
N ILE A 40 10.14 22.30 2.95
CA ILE A 40 9.02 23.16 3.35
C ILE A 40 8.54 23.93 2.13
N ASN A 41 7.22 23.96 1.98
CA ASN A 41 6.53 24.79 1.01
C ASN A 41 6.01 26.02 1.75
N HIS A 42 6.49 27.20 1.36
CA HIS A 42 6.14 28.47 2.01
C HIS A 42 4.68 28.89 1.81
N ASN A 43 3.97 28.31 0.84
CA ASN A 43 2.55 28.55 0.62
C ASN A 43 1.66 27.78 1.60
N ILE A 44 2.21 26.80 2.33
CA ILE A 44 1.47 26.01 3.31
C ILE A 44 1.66 26.67 4.68
N PRO A 45 0.60 27.09 5.38
CA PRO A 45 0.73 27.70 6.68
C PRO A 45 1.49 26.82 7.69
N PRO A 46 2.37 27.39 8.54
CA PRO A 46 3.14 26.64 9.52
C PRO A 46 2.34 25.72 10.44
N HIS A 47 1.13 26.12 10.85
CA HIS A 47 0.29 25.29 11.73
C HIS A 47 -0.01 23.91 11.13
N ARG A 48 -0.15 23.81 9.80
CA ARG A 48 -0.34 22.54 9.10
C ARG A 48 0.88 21.62 9.26
N TYR A 49 2.09 22.17 9.21
CA TYR A 49 3.29 21.40 9.50
C TYR A 49 3.32 20.89 10.93
N TYR A 50 3.01 21.74 11.93
CA TYR A 50 2.96 21.34 13.34
C TYR A 50 2.00 20.17 13.56
N ARG A 51 0.81 20.24 12.94
CA ARG A 51 -0.16 19.15 12.95
C ARG A 51 0.36 17.89 12.26
N SER A 52 0.84 18.00 11.02
CA SER A 52 1.42 16.84 10.30
C SER A 52 2.60 16.24 11.06
N GLY A 53 3.33 17.04 11.83
CA GLY A 53 4.39 16.58 12.72
C GLY A 53 3.88 15.63 13.80
N ILE A 54 2.74 15.94 14.42
CA ILE A 54 2.11 15.04 15.39
C ILE A 54 1.69 13.73 14.73
N GLN A 55 1.08 13.79 13.54
CA GLN A 55 0.72 12.59 12.78
C GLN A 55 1.96 11.74 12.43
N MET A 56 3.09 12.37 12.06
CA MET A 56 4.36 11.65 11.82
C MET A 56 4.84 10.91 13.06
N ILE A 57 4.73 11.51 14.26
CA ILE A 57 5.09 10.86 15.52
C ILE A 57 4.15 9.68 15.80
N THR A 58 2.84 9.89 15.69
CA THR A 58 1.84 8.83 15.92
C THR A 58 2.09 7.64 14.99
N GLN A 59 2.32 7.89 13.71
CA GLN A 59 2.63 6.85 12.73
C GLN A 59 3.96 6.14 13.04
N ALA A 60 4.98 6.88 13.50
CA ALA A 60 6.25 6.30 13.90
C ALA A 60 6.08 5.37 15.12
N ASP A 61 5.28 5.77 16.12
CA ASP A 61 4.97 4.94 17.29
C ASP A 61 4.25 3.64 16.86
N VAL A 62 3.36 3.69 15.86
CA VAL A 62 2.73 2.49 15.26
C VAL A 62 3.79 1.56 14.65
N TYR A 63 4.71 2.09 13.85
CA TYR A 63 5.78 1.28 13.25
C TYR A 63 6.72 0.66 14.28
N VAL A 64 6.99 1.35 15.40
CA VAL A 64 7.74 0.74 16.52
C VAL A 64 7.01 -0.48 17.07
N ASN A 65 5.69 -0.37 17.28
CA ASN A 65 4.88 -1.47 17.80
C ASN A 65 4.78 -2.66 16.83
N GLU A 66 4.80 -2.38 15.53
CA GLU A 66 4.80 -3.41 14.47
C GLU A 66 6.19 -4.03 14.23
N GLY A 67 7.25 -3.51 14.87
CA GLY A 67 8.62 -3.96 14.68
C GLY A 67 9.28 -3.45 13.39
N ASN A 68 8.66 -2.50 12.69
CA ASN A 68 9.23 -1.85 11.51
C ASN A 68 10.12 -0.66 11.92
N TYR A 69 11.31 -0.98 12.42
CA TYR A 69 12.23 0.02 12.98
C TYR A 69 12.80 0.98 11.93
N GLU A 70 12.92 0.57 10.66
CA GLU A 70 13.46 1.43 9.60
C GLU A 70 12.54 2.61 9.29
N GLU A 71 11.25 2.34 9.09
CA GLU A 71 10.27 3.37 8.80
C GLU A 71 9.94 4.21 10.04
N ALA A 72 9.96 3.61 11.24
CA ALA A 72 9.89 4.35 12.49
C ALA A 72 11.05 5.36 12.62
N TYR A 73 12.29 4.92 12.43
CA TYR A 73 13.48 5.78 12.48
C TYR A 73 13.42 6.88 11.42
N HIS A 74 13.03 6.55 10.19
CA HIS A 74 12.86 7.51 9.09
C HIS A 74 11.83 8.60 9.44
N LEU A 75 10.67 8.25 9.99
CA LEU A 75 9.64 9.22 10.37
C LEU A 75 10.06 10.11 11.55
N TYR A 76 10.68 9.55 12.58
CA TYR A 76 11.20 10.36 13.69
C TYR A 76 12.29 11.32 13.23
N LEU A 77 13.22 10.87 12.39
CA LEU A 77 14.28 11.71 11.87
C LEU A 77 13.73 12.80 10.94
N LYS A 78 12.74 12.47 10.12
CA LYS A 78 12.02 13.44 9.28
C LYS A 78 11.34 14.52 10.13
N PHE A 79 10.69 14.13 11.22
CA PHE A 79 10.11 15.07 12.18
C PHE A 79 11.20 15.98 12.78
N ILE A 80 12.29 15.40 13.30
CA ILE A 80 13.38 16.17 13.90
C ILE A 80 13.96 17.16 12.89
N THR A 81 14.35 16.71 11.70
CA THR A 81 14.90 17.59 10.65
C THR A 81 13.92 18.69 10.26
N LEU A 82 12.63 18.36 10.09
CA LEU A 82 11.61 19.34 9.74
C LEU A 82 11.57 20.46 10.78
N PHE A 83 11.45 20.14 12.07
CA PHE A 83 11.24 21.16 13.11
C PHE A 83 12.51 21.81 13.66
N VAL A 84 13.64 21.12 13.66
CA VAL A 84 14.92 21.65 14.16
C VAL A 84 15.65 22.45 13.08
N GLU A 85 15.68 21.96 11.85
CA GLU A 85 16.46 22.61 10.78
C GLU A 85 15.60 23.51 9.90
N LYS A 86 14.44 23.01 9.44
CA LYS A 86 13.71 23.65 8.33
C LYS A 86 12.67 24.68 8.78
N MET A 87 11.85 24.36 9.80
CA MET A 87 10.66 25.14 10.14
C MET A 87 10.94 26.59 10.56
N GLN A 88 12.09 26.84 11.19
CA GLN A 88 12.52 28.18 11.56
C GLN A 88 12.70 29.13 10.36
N HIS A 89 12.92 28.59 9.16
CA HIS A 89 13.09 29.37 7.92
C HIS A 89 11.78 29.59 7.15
N HIS A 90 10.63 29.19 7.71
CA HIS A 90 9.34 29.43 7.08
C HIS A 90 8.98 30.93 7.11
N GLN A 91 8.55 31.52 5.98
CA GLN A 91 8.17 32.94 5.88
C GLN A 91 7.19 33.39 6.97
N MET A 92 6.12 32.61 7.18
CA MET A 92 5.10 32.84 8.22
C MET A 92 5.44 32.25 9.61
N TYR A 93 6.68 31.87 9.91
CA TYR A 93 7.03 31.25 11.22
C TYR A 93 6.70 32.14 12.43
N HIS A 94 6.73 33.46 12.25
CA HIS A 94 6.33 34.44 13.26
C HIS A 94 4.86 34.32 13.68
N MET A 95 3.99 33.78 12.82
CA MET A 95 2.56 33.57 13.09
C MET A 95 2.25 32.31 13.91
N VAL A 96 3.25 31.45 14.15
CA VAL A 96 3.06 30.25 14.97
C VAL A 96 2.89 30.65 16.44
N THR A 97 1.84 30.13 17.08
CA THR A 97 1.51 30.44 18.47
C THR A 97 2.59 29.98 19.44
N ALA A 98 2.71 30.66 20.59
CA ALA A 98 3.63 30.26 21.65
C ALA A 98 3.31 28.85 22.20
N LYS A 99 2.02 28.49 22.22
CA LYS A 99 1.53 27.17 22.64
C LYS A 99 2.06 26.06 21.73
N ASP A 100 1.92 26.22 20.41
CA ASP A 100 2.37 25.20 19.44
C ASP A 100 3.90 25.03 19.47
N LYS A 101 4.64 26.14 19.62
CA LYS A 101 6.11 26.10 19.81
C LYS A 101 6.49 25.33 21.06
N ALA A 102 5.81 25.55 22.18
CA ALA A 102 6.06 24.86 23.44
C ALA A 102 5.74 23.37 23.34
N MET A 103 4.59 23.00 22.75
CA MET A 103 4.20 21.61 22.53
C MET A 103 5.19 20.88 21.61
N ASN A 104 5.60 21.50 20.51
CA ASN A 104 6.59 20.92 19.61
C ASN A 104 7.95 20.74 20.28
N LYS A 105 8.39 21.71 21.09
CA LYS A 105 9.62 21.60 21.87
C LYS A 105 9.57 20.44 22.87
N GLN A 106 8.42 20.20 23.49
CA GLN A 106 8.22 19.03 24.35
C GLN A 106 8.30 17.73 23.53
N LYS A 107 7.62 17.66 22.39
CA LYS A 107 7.65 16.48 21.50
C LYS A 107 9.05 16.18 20.98
N LEU A 108 9.84 17.19 20.62
CA LEU A 108 11.24 17.02 20.25
C LEU A 108 12.07 16.39 21.37
N ARG A 109 11.84 16.77 22.64
CA ARG A 109 12.51 16.15 23.79
C ARG A 109 12.16 14.68 23.99
N GLU A 110 10.94 14.27 23.60
CA GLU A 110 10.49 12.88 23.66
C GLU A 110 11.03 12.07 22.47
N VAL A 111 11.04 12.66 21.27
CA VAL A 111 11.35 11.96 20.01
C VAL A 111 12.85 11.80 19.77
N ILE A 112 13.68 12.78 20.13
CA ILE A 112 15.13 12.71 19.92
C ILE A 112 15.76 11.47 20.59
N PRO A 113 15.49 11.18 21.88
CA PRO A 113 16.00 9.97 22.53
C PRO A 113 15.48 8.68 21.89
N LYS A 114 14.20 8.65 21.49
CA LYS A 114 13.61 7.49 20.78
C LYS A 114 14.34 7.21 19.46
N ALA A 115 14.63 8.27 18.68
CA ALA A 115 15.34 8.15 17.42
C ALA A 115 16.79 7.69 17.62
N GLU A 116 17.48 8.18 18.65
CA GLU A 116 18.83 7.73 19.01
C GLU A 116 18.87 6.25 19.42
N GLU A 117 17.89 5.79 20.18
CA GLU A 117 17.82 4.39 20.59
C GLU A 117 17.52 3.47 19.39
N LEU A 118 16.56 3.86 18.55
CA LEU A 118 16.27 3.14 17.29
C LEU A 118 17.48 3.08 16.37
N LYS A 119 18.29 4.15 16.29
CA LYS A 119 19.53 4.16 15.52
C LYS A 119 20.49 3.07 16.00
N LYS A 120 20.69 2.94 17.32
CA LYS A 120 21.55 1.89 17.89
C LYS A 120 20.99 0.50 17.62
N GLN A 121 19.69 0.32 17.77
CA GLN A 121 19.01 -0.94 17.52
C GLN A 121 19.14 -1.38 16.06
N LEU A 122 18.92 -0.47 15.10
CA LEU A 122 19.08 -0.73 13.68
C LEU A 122 20.51 -1.09 13.32
N LEU A 123 21.51 -0.37 13.85
CA LEU A 123 22.92 -0.71 13.64
C LEU A 123 23.24 -2.12 14.12
N LYS A 124 22.76 -2.50 15.30
CA LYS A 124 22.94 -3.85 15.84
C LYS A 124 22.27 -4.91 14.95
N GLN A 125 21.06 -4.64 14.45
CA GLN A 125 20.35 -5.54 13.54
C GLN A 125 21.08 -5.69 12.21
N TYR A 126 21.56 -4.60 11.61
CA TYR A 126 22.31 -4.64 10.36
C TYR A 126 23.65 -5.35 10.51
N GLN A 127 24.36 -5.13 11.62
CA GLN A 127 25.60 -5.84 11.90
C GLN A 127 25.36 -7.35 12.02
N ALA A 128 24.33 -7.77 12.76
CA ALA A 128 24.00 -9.18 12.91
C ALA A 128 23.59 -9.84 11.57
N LEU A 129 22.86 -9.13 10.71
CA LEU A 129 22.52 -9.60 9.37
C LEU A 129 23.78 -9.77 8.50
N LEU A 130 24.70 -8.80 8.55
CA LEU A 130 25.96 -8.87 7.84
C LEU A 130 26.78 -10.06 8.33
N ASP A 131 26.97 -10.22 9.65
CA ASP A 131 27.76 -11.30 10.24
C ASP A 131 27.21 -12.68 9.87
N LYS A 132 25.88 -12.84 9.86
CA LYS A 132 25.21 -14.07 9.43
C LYS A 132 25.50 -14.35 7.94
N TYR A 133 25.34 -13.34 7.09
CA TYR A 133 25.63 -13.48 5.67
C TYR A 133 27.09 -13.89 5.41
N LEU A 134 28.04 -13.27 6.13
CA LEU A 134 29.46 -13.63 6.06
C LEU A 134 29.73 -15.09 6.43
N GLU A 135 29.03 -15.60 7.42
CA GLU A 135 29.16 -16.98 7.85
C GLU A 135 28.58 -17.96 6.82
N ASP A 136 27.44 -17.62 6.22
CA ASP A 136 26.80 -18.45 5.19
C ASP A 136 27.66 -18.51 3.92
N VAL A 137 28.26 -17.39 3.50
CA VAL A 137 29.23 -17.36 2.39
C VAL A 137 30.44 -18.26 2.66
N LYS A 138 31.03 -18.17 3.86
CA LYS A 138 32.17 -19.02 4.24
C LYS A 138 31.82 -20.51 4.26
N LYS A 139 30.60 -20.85 4.67
CA LYS A 139 30.13 -22.25 4.66
C LYS A 139 29.93 -22.74 3.23
N ALA A 140 29.37 -21.93 2.34
CA ALA A 140 29.22 -22.26 0.93
C ALA A 140 30.58 -22.48 0.25
N GLU A 141 31.54 -21.57 0.45
CA GLU A 141 32.90 -21.71 -0.09
C GLU A 141 33.60 -22.99 0.39
N LYS A 142 33.44 -23.34 1.67
CA LYS A 142 33.99 -24.60 2.22
C LYS A 142 33.33 -25.83 1.61
N ALA A 143 32.01 -25.82 1.45
CA ALA A 143 31.27 -26.92 0.86
C ALA A 143 31.63 -27.11 -0.63
N ASP A 144 31.79 -26.02 -1.39
CA ASP A 144 32.22 -26.07 -2.78
C ASP A 144 33.67 -26.60 -2.90
N ALA A 145 34.57 -26.15 -2.03
CA ALA A 145 35.95 -26.64 -2.00
C ALA A 145 36.05 -28.12 -1.62
N GLU A 146 35.19 -28.59 -0.71
CA GLU A 146 35.12 -30.01 -0.35
C GLU A 146 34.55 -30.85 -1.49
N ARG A 147 33.50 -30.38 -2.18
CA ARG A 147 32.95 -31.02 -3.38
C ARG A 147 34.01 -31.17 -4.47
N LEU A 148 34.77 -30.10 -4.76
CA LEU A 148 35.86 -30.12 -5.75
C LEU A 148 36.95 -31.15 -5.39
N LYS A 149 37.32 -31.27 -4.11
CA LYS A 149 38.28 -32.28 -3.66
C LYS A 149 37.76 -33.70 -3.80
N GLN A 150 36.49 -33.94 -3.46
CA GLN A 150 35.85 -35.24 -3.62
C GLN A 150 35.77 -35.64 -5.11
N GLU A 151 35.40 -34.70 -5.98
CA GLU A 151 35.40 -34.91 -7.43
C GLU A 151 36.80 -35.23 -7.97
N GLU A 152 37.84 -34.54 -7.50
CA GLU A 152 39.23 -34.82 -7.88
C GLU A 152 39.71 -36.20 -7.41
N GLU A 153 39.42 -36.56 -6.15
CA GLU A 153 39.77 -37.88 -5.60
C GLU A 153 39.05 -39.02 -6.34
N GLN A 154 37.77 -38.82 -6.68
CA GLN A 154 37.01 -39.79 -7.47
C GLN A 154 37.60 -39.95 -8.88
N ARG A 155 37.97 -38.85 -9.54
CA ARG A 155 38.64 -38.90 -10.86
C ARG A 155 39.96 -39.65 -10.80
N LEU A 156 40.76 -39.48 -9.74
CA LEU A 156 42.01 -40.20 -9.57
C LEU A 156 41.79 -41.70 -9.35
N LYS A 157 40.79 -42.09 -8.54
CA LYS A 157 40.40 -43.50 -8.34
C LYS A 157 39.91 -44.16 -9.63
N GLU A 158 39.08 -43.46 -10.40
CA GLU A 158 38.62 -43.94 -11.71
C GLU A 158 39.79 -44.12 -12.70
N GLU A 159 40.78 -43.22 -12.70
CA GLU A 159 41.98 -43.36 -13.52
C GLU A 159 42.86 -44.54 -13.08
N GLU A 160 43.03 -44.74 -11.78
CA GLU A 160 43.78 -45.86 -11.21
C GLU A 160 43.10 -47.20 -11.52
N GLU A 161 41.78 -47.30 -11.36
CA GLU A 161 41.02 -48.49 -11.72
C GLU A 161 41.14 -48.80 -13.21
N ARG A 162 41.11 -47.78 -14.07
CA ARG A 162 41.34 -47.93 -15.52
C ARG A 162 42.74 -48.47 -15.82
N LYS A 163 43.79 -47.97 -15.14
CA LYS A 163 45.17 -48.47 -15.27
C LYS A 163 45.29 -49.92 -14.80
N ASN A 164 44.69 -50.27 -13.66
CA ASN A 164 44.69 -51.62 -13.12
C ASN A 164 43.96 -52.61 -14.04
N LYS A 165 42.82 -52.22 -14.62
CA LYS A 165 42.11 -53.04 -15.63
C LYS A 165 42.97 -53.27 -16.88
N LEU A 166 43.67 -52.25 -17.38
CA LEU A 166 44.59 -52.38 -18.51
C LEU A 166 45.76 -53.33 -18.19
N ALA A 167 46.39 -53.18 -17.03
CA ALA A 167 47.49 -54.05 -16.58
C ALA A 167 47.03 -55.50 -16.39
N ALA A 168 45.83 -55.73 -15.85
CA ALA A 168 45.26 -57.07 -15.73
C ALA A 168 44.98 -57.71 -17.09
N LEU A 169 44.43 -56.95 -18.05
CA LEU A 169 44.23 -57.41 -19.43
C LEU A 169 45.57 -57.78 -20.10
N GLU A 170 46.62 -57.00 -19.87
CA GLU A 170 47.96 -57.27 -20.38
C GLU A 170 48.60 -58.51 -19.73
N ALA A 171 48.43 -58.70 -18.42
CA ALA A 171 48.88 -59.89 -17.71
C ALA A 171 48.13 -61.16 -18.16
N VAL A 172 46.82 -61.09 -18.38
CA VAL A 172 46.04 -62.20 -18.95
C VAL A 172 46.50 -62.51 -20.37
N LYS A 173 46.82 -61.49 -21.18
CA LYS A 173 47.37 -61.66 -22.53
C LYS A 173 48.75 -62.32 -22.48
N ALA A 174 49.62 -61.92 -21.56
CA ALA A 174 50.94 -62.52 -21.34
C ALA A 174 50.83 -63.98 -20.84
N ALA A 175 49.93 -64.27 -19.90
CA ALA A 175 49.65 -65.62 -19.42
C ALA A 175 49.07 -66.51 -20.53
N LYS A 176 48.22 -65.97 -21.41
CA LYS A 176 47.69 -66.68 -22.58
C LYS A 176 48.77 -66.97 -23.61
N ILE A 177 49.73 -66.05 -23.82
CA ILE A 177 50.92 -66.29 -24.65
C ILE A 177 51.81 -67.37 -24.02
N ALA A 178 52.03 -67.35 -22.70
CA ALA A 178 52.80 -68.37 -22.00
C ALA A 178 52.11 -69.76 -22.00
N ALA A 179 50.79 -69.80 -21.91
CA ALA A 179 50.00 -71.03 -22.00
C ALA A 179 49.95 -71.59 -23.44
N SER A 180 49.96 -70.73 -24.47
CA SER A 180 50.08 -71.15 -25.87
C SER A 180 51.45 -71.71 -26.24
N THR A 181 52.51 -71.49 -25.43
CA THR A 181 53.82 -72.11 -25.63
C THR A 181 53.87 -73.58 -25.16
N LEU A 182 52.83 -74.09 -24.49
CA LEU A 182 52.81 -75.46 -23.94
C LEU A 182 51.81 -76.43 -24.58
N VAL A 183 51.04 -76.05 -25.62
CA VAL A 183 50.21 -77.01 -26.36
C VAL A 183 50.29 -76.75 -27.85
N VAL A 184 51.16 -77.52 -28.49
CA VAL A 184 51.12 -77.82 -29.93
C VAL A 184 49.89 -78.68 -30.19
N THR A 185 49.02 -78.27 -31.12
CA THR A 185 48.62 -79.03 -32.35
C THR A 185 47.35 -78.45 -32.98
N THR A 186 47.50 -78.09 -34.27
CA THR A 186 46.63 -78.30 -35.44
C THR A 186 45.20 -77.72 -35.52
N ASP A 187 45.01 -76.90 -36.57
CA ASP A 187 43.94 -76.89 -37.58
C ASP A 187 42.55 -77.45 -37.21
N ASP A 188 41.46 -76.73 -37.54
CA ASP A 188 40.95 -76.68 -38.91
C ASP A 188 39.68 -75.81 -39.04
N THR A 189 39.39 -75.48 -40.30
CA THR A 189 38.33 -74.64 -40.87
C THR A 189 36.93 -75.29 -40.92
N ARG A 190 35.85 -74.48 -40.76
CA ARG A 190 34.66 -74.36 -41.68
C ARG A 190 33.40 -73.71 -41.09
N SER A 191 32.95 -72.60 -41.73
CA SER A 191 31.61 -72.28 -42.30
C SER A 191 30.29 -72.56 -41.51
N VAL A 192 29.16 -71.82 -41.58
CA VAL A 192 28.63 -70.65 -42.34
C VAL A 192 27.19 -70.36 -41.82
N LYS A 193 26.75 -69.07 -41.80
CA LYS A 193 25.39 -68.48 -42.05
C LYS A 193 24.84 -67.45 -41.04
N LEU A 194 24.51 -66.31 -41.65
CA LEU A 194 23.80 -65.07 -41.27
C LEU A 194 22.29 -65.33 -41.01
N PRO A 195 21.49 -64.38 -40.43
CA PRO A 195 21.10 -63.15 -41.14
C PRO A 195 21.01 -61.85 -40.31
N THR A 196 21.42 -60.75 -40.93
CA THR A 196 21.18 -59.31 -40.63
C THR A 196 19.98 -58.82 -41.50
N PRO A 197 19.63 -57.51 -41.62
CA PRO A 197 19.74 -56.31 -40.76
C PRO A 197 18.46 -55.41 -40.81
N SER A 198 18.43 -54.28 -40.09
CA SER A 198 18.36 -52.93 -40.72
C SER A 198 18.17 -51.81 -39.69
N LEU A 199 19.14 -50.90 -39.69
CA LEU A 199 19.09 -49.53 -39.15
C LEU A 199 18.74 -48.56 -40.30
N LYS A 200 18.05 -47.45 -40.00
CA LYS A 200 18.07 -46.25 -40.84
C LYS A 200 18.27 -44.96 -40.02
N PRO A 201 18.88 -43.91 -40.61
CA PRO A 201 19.39 -42.71 -39.92
C PRO A 201 18.57 -41.43 -40.23
N PRO A 202 18.92 -40.26 -39.64
CA PRO A 202 18.22 -38.98 -39.81
C PRO A 202 18.88 -38.04 -40.84
N THR A 203 18.12 -37.08 -41.38
CA THR A 203 18.66 -35.98 -42.22
C THR A 203 17.91 -34.65 -42.03
N SER A 204 18.65 -33.58 -42.33
CA SER A 204 18.62 -32.15 -41.98
C SER A 204 17.77 -31.18 -42.83
N LEU A 205 17.55 -29.94 -42.29
CA LEU A 205 17.57 -28.54 -42.88
C LEU A 205 16.87 -28.29 -44.26
N SER A 206 16.18 -27.19 -44.63
CA SER A 206 16.16 -25.76 -44.26
C SER A 206 15.08 -24.99 -45.09
N ILE A 207 14.54 -23.90 -44.52
CA ILE A 207 14.14 -22.57 -45.07
C ILE A 207 13.61 -22.43 -46.52
N THR A 208 12.43 -21.81 -46.67
CA THR A 208 12.15 -20.77 -47.70
C THR A 208 11.07 -19.79 -47.23
N SER A 209 11.17 -18.56 -47.72
CA SER A 209 10.48 -17.34 -47.28
C SER A 209 9.59 -16.72 -48.38
N ARG A 210 8.74 -15.76 -47.95
CA ARG A 210 8.22 -14.54 -48.65
C ARG A 210 6.72 -14.58 -49.09
N PRO A 211 6.06 -13.40 -49.33
CA PRO A 211 5.54 -12.42 -48.35
C PRO A 211 4.05 -12.06 -48.59
N GLN A 212 3.40 -11.33 -47.68
CA GLN A 212 2.29 -10.41 -48.04
C GLN A 212 2.14 -9.24 -47.06
N SER A 213 1.66 -8.13 -47.60
CA SER A 213 1.85 -6.74 -47.20
C SER A 213 0.78 -6.14 -46.28
N LEU A 214 1.22 -5.22 -45.41
CA LEU A 214 0.69 -3.88 -45.09
C LEU A 214 -0.84 -3.63 -45.12
N LYS A 215 -1.36 -3.11 -44.01
CA LYS A 215 -2.11 -1.84 -43.97
C LYS A 215 -2.19 -1.26 -42.55
N ASP A 216 -1.71 -0.02 -42.43
CA ASP A 216 -1.71 0.85 -41.26
C ASP A 216 -3.12 1.24 -40.78
N LYS A 217 -3.29 1.41 -39.45
CA LYS A 217 -4.07 2.51 -38.84
C LYS A 217 -3.55 2.86 -37.43
N LEU A 218 -2.77 3.93 -37.39
CA LEU A 218 -2.73 5.03 -36.41
C LEU A 218 -3.18 4.72 -34.97
N SER A 219 -2.21 4.54 -34.07
CA SER A 219 -2.38 4.51 -32.62
C SER A 219 -2.49 5.93 -32.04
N ILE A 220 -3.70 6.34 -31.66
CA ILE A 220 -3.92 7.43 -30.70
C ILE A 220 -3.61 6.85 -29.32
N SER A 221 -2.68 7.48 -28.59
CA SER A 221 -2.29 7.06 -27.24
C SER A 221 -3.50 7.10 -26.31
N SER A 222 -3.98 5.92 -25.92
CA SER A 222 -4.94 5.77 -24.84
C SER A 222 -4.29 6.20 -23.53
N ILE A 223 -4.90 7.19 -22.89
CA ILE A 223 -4.73 7.50 -21.48
C ILE A 223 -4.93 6.17 -20.70
N PRO A 224 -4.06 5.82 -19.74
CA PRO A 224 -4.21 4.56 -19.02
C PRO A 224 -5.55 4.56 -18.28
N THR A 225 -6.44 3.65 -18.69
CA THR A 225 -7.70 3.38 -18.01
C THR A 225 -7.36 2.67 -16.72
N VAL A 226 -7.58 3.32 -15.58
CA VAL A 226 -7.37 2.72 -14.26
C VAL A 226 -8.43 1.64 -14.10
N ASP A 227 -8.02 0.38 -14.18
CA ASP A 227 -8.84 -0.76 -13.79
C ASP A 227 -9.08 -0.70 -12.27
N ARG A 228 -10.32 -0.42 -11.88
CA ARG A 228 -10.76 -0.30 -10.48
C ARG A 228 -11.16 -1.64 -9.87
N SER A 229 -11.00 -2.76 -10.59
CA SER A 229 -11.31 -4.11 -10.10
C SER A 229 -10.44 -4.56 -8.91
N THR A 230 -9.34 -3.85 -8.63
CA THR A 230 -8.35 -4.20 -7.60
C THR A 230 -8.41 -3.33 -6.34
N LYS A 231 -9.43 -2.46 -6.18
CA LYS A 231 -9.60 -1.77 -4.89
C LYS A 231 -9.90 -2.82 -3.81
N PRO A 232 -9.12 -2.91 -2.72
CA PRO A 232 -9.34 -3.92 -1.70
C PRO A 232 -10.71 -3.70 -1.06
N THR A 233 -11.51 -4.76 -1.01
CA THR A 233 -12.83 -4.84 -0.37
C THR A 233 -12.70 -4.72 1.16
N ILE A 234 -12.25 -3.57 1.66
CA ILE A 234 -12.14 -3.27 3.10
C ILE A 234 -13.42 -2.55 3.58
N LEU A 235 -14.59 -2.94 3.07
CA LEU A 235 -15.85 -2.25 3.40
C LEU A 235 -17.01 -3.20 3.73
N LEU A 236 -16.70 -4.45 4.09
CA LEU A 236 -17.65 -5.34 4.71
C LEU A 236 -17.04 -5.79 6.03
N GLY A 237 -17.78 -5.61 7.14
CA GLY A 237 -17.45 -6.30 8.38
C GLY A 237 -17.45 -7.81 8.15
N ASP A 238 -16.91 -8.56 9.12
CA ASP A 238 -16.70 -10.03 9.12
C ASP A 238 -17.93 -10.90 8.76
N SER A 239 -19.08 -10.28 8.48
CA SER A 239 -20.39 -10.88 8.15
C SER A 239 -21.01 -10.41 6.83
N GLY A 240 -20.34 -9.56 6.05
CA GLY A 240 -20.93 -9.01 4.82
C GLY A 240 -21.96 -7.88 5.06
N GLN A 241 -22.04 -7.34 6.28
CA GLN A 241 -22.97 -6.28 6.66
C GLN A 241 -22.26 -4.95 6.98
N LEU A 242 -22.94 -3.84 6.70
CA LEU A 242 -22.50 -2.49 7.05
C LEU A 242 -22.46 -2.31 8.57
N ARG A 243 -21.47 -1.55 9.07
CA ARG A 243 -21.40 -1.19 10.49
C ARG A 243 -22.59 -0.30 10.88
N ASP A 244 -23.06 -0.43 12.12
CA ASP A 244 -24.10 0.45 12.65
C ASP A 244 -23.59 1.90 12.71
N ILE A 245 -24.42 2.84 12.26
CA ILE A 245 -24.29 4.28 12.54
C ILE A 245 -25.24 4.65 13.68
N VAL A 246 -24.70 5.26 14.72
CA VAL A 246 -25.47 5.79 15.85
C VAL A 246 -25.53 7.31 15.75
N LEU A 247 -26.74 7.87 15.72
CA LEU A 247 -26.99 9.31 15.62
C LEU A 247 -27.75 9.83 16.84
N PRO A 248 -27.31 10.94 17.46
CA PRO A 248 -28.06 11.62 18.49
C PRO A 248 -29.40 12.14 17.96
N SER A 249 -30.53 11.83 18.62
CA SER A 249 -31.86 12.27 18.17
C SER A 249 -31.98 13.80 18.08
N LYS A 250 -31.33 14.52 19.02
CA LYS A 250 -31.29 15.99 19.08
C LYS A 250 -30.57 16.64 17.88
N LEU A 251 -29.81 15.87 17.10
CA LEU A 251 -29.06 16.40 15.96
C LEU A 251 -30.01 17.00 14.91
N ILE A 252 -31.11 16.30 14.60
CA ILE A 252 -32.08 16.72 13.58
C ILE A 252 -32.83 17.98 14.03
N GLU A 253 -33.26 18.01 15.30
CA GLU A 253 -33.93 19.18 15.89
C GLU A 253 -33.02 20.42 15.86
N ASN A 254 -31.76 20.27 16.30
CA ASN A 254 -30.78 21.37 16.28
C ASN A 254 -30.48 21.83 14.85
N PHE A 255 -30.38 20.89 13.90
CA PHE A 255 -30.18 21.21 12.49
C PHE A 255 -31.33 22.03 11.92
N LEU A 256 -32.58 21.58 12.12
CA LEU A 256 -33.78 22.27 11.66
C LEU A 256 -33.90 23.67 12.28
N ALA A 257 -33.55 23.83 13.55
CA ALA A 257 -33.52 25.14 14.21
C ALA A 257 -32.51 26.10 13.54
N LEU A 258 -31.33 25.60 13.16
CA LEU A 258 -30.31 26.40 12.45
C LEU A 258 -30.64 26.67 10.97
N ALA A 259 -31.42 25.79 10.36
CA ALA A 259 -31.89 25.92 8.98
C ALA A 259 -33.17 26.77 8.85
N PHE A 260 -33.90 27.00 9.94
CA PHE A 260 -35.23 27.63 9.95
C PHE A 260 -35.34 28.88 9.08
N SER A 261 -34.41 29.83 9.25
CA SER A 261 -34.40 31.08 8.46
C SER A 261 -34.28 30.82 6.95
N ASN A 262 -33.47 29.85 6.53
CA ASN A 262 -33.34 29.48 5.12
C ASN A 262 -34.59 28.74 4.64
N THR A 263 -35.09 27.80 5.43
CA THR A 263 -36.30 27.03 5.14
C THR A 263 -37.52 27.94 4.92
N THR A 264 -37.75 28.95 5.77
CA THR A 264 -38.84 29.93 5.58
C THR A 264 -38.67 30.76 4.31
N ASN A 265 -37.44 31.00 3.88
CA ASN A 265 -37.12 31.70 2.63
C ASN A 265 -37.02 30.76 1.41
N ASN A 266 -37.52 29.52 1.52
CA ASN A 266 -37.45 28.49 0.48
C ASN A 266 -36.02 28.26 -0.03
N LYS A 267 -35.05 28.18 0.88
CA LYS A 267 -33.65 27.84 0.59
C LYS A 267 -33.25 26.60 1.36
N GLU A 268 -32.56 25.70 0.69
CA GLU A 268 -31.95 24.55 1.32
C GLU A 268 -30.80 24.98 2.24
N THR A 269 -30.58 24.16 3.27
CA THR A 269 -29.40 24.21 4.13
C THR A 269 -28.83 22.81 4.19
N CYS A 270 -27.51 22.70 4.20
CA CYS A 270 -26.77 21.45 4.29
C CYS A 270 -25.78 21.47 5.46
N GLY A 271 -25.45 20.29 5.97
CA GLY A 271 -24.52 20.08 7.07
C GLY A 271 -23.77 18.76 6.91
N ILE A 272 -22.58 18.68 7.47
CA ILE A 272 -21.71 17.50 7.42
C ILE A 272 -21.82 16.74 8.74
N LEU A 273 -22.10 15.44 8.64
CA LEU A 273 -22.18 14.53 9.78
C LEU A 273 -20.78 14.00 10.06
N THR A 274 -20.26 14.27 11.25
CA THR A 274 -18.90 13.87 11.61
C THR A 274 -18.86 13.16 12.96
N GLY A 275 -17.90 12.25 13.11
CA GLY A 275 -17.95 11.29 14.20
C GLY A 275 -16.68 10.48 14.39
N LYS A 276 -16.81 9.41 15.17
CA LYS A 276 -15.71 8.51 15.53
C LYS A 276 -16.11 7.06 15.30
N LEU A 277 -15.13 6.21 15.05
CA LEU A 277 -15.30 4.76 15.01
C LEU A 277 -14.93 4.19 16.39
N GLU A 278 -15.88 3.60 17.09
CA GLU A 278 -15.68 2.98 18.41
C GLU A 278 -16.37 1.62 18.45
N GLN A 279 -15.67 0.58 18.90
CA GLN A 279 -16.24 -0.78 19.08
C GLN A 279 -17.01 -1.30 17.85
N ASN A 280 -16.44 -1.08 16.65
CA ASN A 280 -17.06 -1.44 15.36
C ASN A 280 -18.40 -0.73 15.06
N LYS A 281 -18.67 0.41 15.71
CA LYS A 281 -19.82 1.29 15.45
C LYS A 281 -19.35 2.68 15.10
N LEU A 282 -20.06 3.31 14.18
CA LEU A 282 -19.80 4.68 13.74
C LEU A 282 -20.70 5.61 14.55
N LEU A 283 -20.11 6.41 15.43
CA LEU A 283 -20.83 7.31 16.32
C LEU A 283 -20.78 8.72 15.75
N ILE A 284 -21.93 9.25 15.32
CA ILE A 284 -22.05 10.66 14.94
C ILE A 284 -22.06 11.47 16.23
N THR A 285 -21.12 12.41 16.35
CA THR A 285 -20.94 13.22 17.56
C THR A 285 -20.99 14.71 17.27
N HIS A 286 -20.64 15.12 16.04
CA HIS A 286 -20.55 16.51 15.65
C HIS A 286 -21.33 16.76 14.35
N LEU A 287 -22.10 17.85 14.32
CA LEU A 287 -22.74 18.39 13.12
C LEU A 287 -22.04 19.69 12.74
N LEU A 288 -21.41 19.70 11.57
CA LEU A 288 -20.75 20.90 11.04
C LEU A 288 -21.67 21.56 10.01
N ILE A 289 -21.98 22.84 10.20
CA ILE A 289 -22.73 23.63 9.21
C ILE A 289 -21.70 24.49 8.47
N PRO A 290 -21.25 24.07 7.27
CA PRO A 290 -20.21 24.81 6.55
C PRO A 290 -20.73 26.14 6.02
N GLN A 291 -19.82 27.02 5.62
CA GLN A 291 -20.18 28.10 4.70
C GLN A 291 -20.81 27.47 3.46
N GLN A 292 -21.90 28.05 2.97
CA GLN A 292 -22.71 27.42 1.93
C GLN A 292 -23.60 28.44 1.23
N THR A 293 -23.98 28.13 -0.01
CA THR A 293 -25.01 28.85 -0.77
C THR A 293 -26.15 27.91 -1.09
N GLY A 294 -27.36 28.22 -0.60
CA GLY A 294 -28.57 27.44 -0.85
C GLY A 294 -29.50 28.08 -1.87
N SER A 295 -30.06 27.27 -2.76
CA SER A 295 -31.22 27.54 -3.63
C SER A 295 -32.44 26.76 -3.12
N PRO A 296 -33.63 26.85 -3.77
CA PRO A 296 -34.79 26.02 -3.40
C PRO A 296 -34.65 24.51 -3.63
N ASP A 297 -33.63 24.11 -4.39
CA ASP A 297 -33.45 22.78 -4.98
C ASP A 297 -31.98 22.28 -4.94
N SER A 298 -31.08 23.03 -4.29
CA SER A 298 -29.69 22.62 -4.10
C SER A 298 -29.01 23.40 -2.97
N CYS A 299 -27.97 22.81 -2.39
CA CYS A 299 -27.06 23.46 -1.45
C CYS A 299 -25.60 23.18 -1.85
N LEU A 300 -24.81 24.24 -2.02
CA LEU A 300 -23.39 24.13 -2.33
C LEU A 300 -22.57 24.52 -1.10
N THR A 301 -21.71 23.61 -0.64
CA THR A 301 -20.71 23.92 0.39
C THR A 301 -19.64 24.84 -0.18
N LEU A 302 -19.06 25.66 0.69
CA LEU A 302 -17.97 26.58 0.40
C LEU A 302 -16.91 26.40 1.50
N ASN A 303 -15.66 26.71 1.17
CA ASN A 303 -14.52 26.66 2.10
C ASN A 303 -14.38 25.30 2.79
N GLU A 304 -14.34 24.22 2.00
CA GLU A 304 -14.19 22.84 2.50
C GLU A 304 -12.94 22.65 3.37
N GLU A 305 -11.93 23.50 3.19
CA GLU A 305 -10.72 23.56 4.03
C GLU A 305 -11.03 23.80 5.51
N ASP A 306 -12.05 24.59 5.84
CA ASP A 306 -12.45 24.83 7.23
C ASP A 306 -13.08 23.58 7.86
N ILE A 307 -13.85 22.84 7.06
CA ILE A 307 -14.45 21.56 7.46
C ILE A 307 -13.33 20.57 7.75
N PHE A 308 -12.39 20.43 6.81
CA PHE A 308 -11.23 19.55 6.95
C PHE A 308 -10.38 19.92 8.16
N ASP A 309 -10.06 21.20 8.31
CA ASP A 309 -9.25 21.69 9.43
C ASP A 309 -9.97 21.41 10.77
N PHE A 310 -11.28 21.67 10.89
CA PHE A 310 -12.02 21.34 12.11
C PHE A 310 -12.03 19.83 12.40
N GLN A 311 -12.37 19.01 11.41
CA GLN A 311 -12.46 17.56 11.55
C GLN A 311 -11.13 16.96 12.00
N ASP A 312 -10.05 17.32 11.32
CA ASP A 312 -8.75 16.78 11.62
C ASP A 312 -8.30 17.28 13.02
N HIS A 313 -8.65 18.50 13.48
CA HIS A 313 -8.26 18.99 14.82
C HIS A 313 -8.93 18.20 15.94
N HIS A 314 -10.11 17.63 15.68
CA HIS A 314 -10.92 16.89 16.64
C HIS A 314 -10.88 15.36 16.39
N ASN A 315 -10.03 14.91 15.46
CA ASN A 315 -9.91 13.52 15.02
C ASN A 315 -11.27 12.92 14.60
N LEU A 316 -12.03 13.67 13.79
CA LEU A 316 -13.37 13.30 13.33
C LEU A 316 -13.33 12.78 11.89
N ILE A 317 -14.06 11.71 11.63
CA ILE A 317 -14.30 11.17 10.30
C ILE A 317 -15.66 11.61 9.77
N THR A 318 -15.78 11.79 8.45
CA THR A 318 -17.03 12.13 7.79
C THR A 318 -17.90 10.88 7.65
N LEU A 319 -19.11 10.91 8.21
CA LEU A 319 -20.05 9.78 8.23
C LEU A 319 -21.25 9.97 7.31
N GLY A 320 -21.36 11.14 6.67
CA GLY A 320 -22.48 11.47 5.82
C GLY A 320 -22.77 12.97 5.83
N TRP A 321 -23.98 13.31 5.41
CA TRP A 321 -24.44 14.69 5.33
C TRP A 321 -25.95 14.76 5.55
N ILE A 322 -26.43 15.95 5.89
CA ILE A 322 -27.84 16.24 6.15
C ILE A 322 -28.22 17.51 5.40
N HIS A 323 -29.40 17.53 4.78
CA HIS A 323 -29.96 18.74 4.18
C HIS A 323 -31.47 18.86 4.34
N THR A 324 -31.99 20.05 4.08
CA THR A 324 -33.43 20.33 4.11
C THR A 324 -34.03 20.36 2.71
N HIS A 325 -35.23 19.81 2.55
CA HIS A 325 -36.15 20.12 1.45
C HIS A 325 -37.25 21.07 1.98
N PRO A 326 -37.18 22.39 1.74
CA PRO A 326 -38.12 23.34 2.35
C PRO A 326 -39.58 23.12 1.97
N THR A 327 -39.83 22.72 0.71
CA THR A 327 -41.18 22.62 0.14
C THR A 327 -41.52 21.24 -0.42
N GLN A 328 -40.53 20.35 -0.53
CA GLN A 328 -40.63 19.03 -1.15
C GLN A 328 -40.64 17.92 -0.08
N THR A 329 -41.06 16.71 -0.46
CA THR A 329 -41.00 15.52 0.42
C THR A 329 -39.56 15.03 0.60
N ALA A 330 -39.32 14.08 1.50
CA ALA A 330 -37.97 13.54 1.70
C ALA A 330 -37.62 12.50 0.62
N PHE A 331 -36.71 12.85 -0.29
CA PHE A 331 -36.17 11.96 -1.33
C PHE A 331 -34.76 12.43 -1.73
N LEU A 332 -34.02 11.62 -2.50
CA LEU A 332 -32.76 12.07 -3.11
C LEU A 332 -33.00 12.58 -4.53
N SER A 333 -32.76 13.87 -4.76
CA SER A 333 -32.74 14.48 -6.09
C SER A 333 -31.54 13.99 -6.91
N SER A 334 -31.50 14.29 -8.21
CA SER A 334 -30.35 13.97 -9.06
C SER A 334 -29.03 14.54 -8.51
N VAL A 335 -29.06 15.78 -8.00
CA VAL A 335 -27.90 16.43 -7.38
C VAL A 335 -27.48 15.70 -6.11
N ASP A 336 -28.46 15.26 -5.31
CA ASP A 336 -28.20 14.53 -4.06
C ASP A 336 -27.59 13.16 -4.33
N LEU A 337 -28.04 12.46 -5.38
CA LEU A 337 -27.48 11.16 -5.81
C LEU A 337 -26.00 11.29 -6.13
N HIS A 338 -25.62 12.28 -6.96
CA HIS A 338 -24.23 12.55 -7.33
C HIS A 338 -23.38 12.98 -6.13
N THR A 339 -23.93 13.84 -5.28
CA THR A 339 -23.28 14.27 -4.04
C THR A 339 -22.99 13.06 -3.16
N HIS A 340 -24.03 12.28 -2.85
CA HIS A 340 -23.94 11.16 -1.94
C HIS A 340 -23.08 10.00 -2.48
N CYS A 341 -23.05 9.78 -3.80
CA CYS A 341 -22.18 8.79 -4.44
C CYS A 341 -20.72 8.93 -4.01
N SER A 342 -20.21 10.17 -3.97
CA SER A 342 -18.84 10.45 -3.55
C SER A 342 -18.58 10.06 -2.10
N TYR A 343 -19.53 10.35 -1.20
CA TYR A 343 -19.44 9.95 0.21
C TYR A 343 -19.44 8.42 0.35
N GLN A 344 -20.37 7.73 -0.32
CA GLN A 344 -20.55 6.29 -0.16
C GLN A 344 -19.42 5.47 -0.82
N LEU A 345 -18.77 5.99 -1.86
CA LEU A 345 -17.56 5.40 -2.46
C LEU A 345 -16.33 5.46 -1.53
N MET A 346 -16.26 6.50 -0.69
CA MET A 346 -15.20 6.67 0.31
C MET A 346 -15.51 5.91 1.60
N MET A 347 -16.79 5.81 1.97
CA MET A 347 -17.27 5.12 3.15
C MET A 347 -18.61 4.45 2.88
N ALA A 348 -18.63 3.13 2.76
CA ALA A 348 -19.83 2.37 2.38
C ALA A 348 -21.01 2.60 3.33
N GLU A 349 -20.75 2.88 4.61
CA GLU A 349 -21.79 3.18 5.59
C GLU A 349 -22.34 4.60 5.50
N ALA A 350 -21.75 5.51 4.71
CA ALA A 350 -22.15 6.92 4.71
C ALA A 350 -23.65 7.09 4.45
N ILE A 351 -24.27 8.06 5.12
CA ILE A 351 -25.72 8.32 5.02
C ILE A 351 -26.03 9.73 4.52
N ALA A 352 -27.12 9.85 3.78
CA ALA A 352 -27.74 11.12 3.42
C ALA A 352 -29.04 11.28 4.21
N ILE A 353 -29.13 12.31 5.05
CA ILE A 353 -30.34 12.61 5.82
C ILE A 353 -31.08 13.76 5.14
N VAL A 354 -32.34 13.54 4.79
CA VAL A 354 -33.19 14.57 4.16
C VAL A 354 -34.31 14.92 5.12
N CYS A 355 -34.37 16.21 5.48
CA CYS A 355 -35.40 16.75 6.35
C CYS A 355 -36.42 17.55 5.51
N ALA A 356 -37.67 17.10 5.50
CA ALA A 356 -38.78 17.74 4.79
C ALA A 356 -39.75 18.37 5.80
N PRO A 357 -39.44 19.55 6.38
CA PRO A 357 -40.19 20.15 7.47
C PRO A 357 -41.65 20.43 7.15
N LYS A 358 -41.99 20.70 5.87
CA LYS A 358 -43.38 20.90 5.44
C LYS A 358 -44.25 19.66 5.59
N TYR A 359 -43.64 18.47 5.54
CA TYR A 359 -44.31 17.18 5.62
C TYR A 359 -44.05 16.46 6.95
N ASP A 360 -43.35 17.11 7.89
CA ASP A 360 -42.89 16.51 9.15
C ASP A 360 -42.18 15.17 8.94
N GLU A 361 -41.39 15.08 7.87
CA GLU A 361 -40.72 13.86 7.45
C GLU A 361 -39.20 14.03 7.54
N THR A 362 -38.52 13.04 8.12
CA THR A 362 -37.07 12.91 8.03
C THR A 362 -36.72 11.50 7.57
N ALA A 363 -35.94 11.40 6.50
CA ALA A 363 -35.55 10.13 5.92
C ALA A 363 -34.03 9.98 5.84
N PHE A 364 -33.55 8.74 5.98
CA PHE A 364 -32.15 8.36 5.94
C PHE A 364 -31.95 7.49 4.71
N PHE A 365 -31.07 7.89 3.82
CA PHE A 365 -30.86 7.21 2.54
C PHE A 365 -29.41 6.77 2.36
N ILE A 366 -29.27 5.73 1.54
CA ILE A 366 -28.03 5.30 0.90
C ILE A 366 -28.31 5.01 -0.58
N LEU A 367 -27.31 5.13 -1.45
CA LEU A 367 -27.38 4.56 -2.80
C LEU A 367 -27.45 3.03 -2.69
N THR A 368 -28.21 2.40 -3.60
CA THR A 368 -28.30 0.95 -3.62
C THR A 368 -26.93 0.35 -3.92
N PRO A 369 -26.37 -0.48 -3.01
CA PRO A 369 -25.02 -1.00 -3.18
C PRO A 369 -24.85 -1.86 -4.43
N GLU A 370 -25.90 -2.55 -4.87
CA GLU A 370 -25.85 -3.48 -6.01
C GLU A 370 -25.99 -2.78 -7.37
N TYR A 371 -26.53 -1.56 -7.43
CA TYR A 371 -26.86 -0.91 -8.71
C TYR A 371 -26.58 0.60 -8.71
N GLY A 372 -27.24 1.36 -7.83
CA GLY A 372 -27.25 2.81 -7.88
C GLY A 372 -25.87 3.45 -7.70
N LEU A 373 -25.03 2.83 -6.87
CA LEU A 373 -23.67 3.31 -6.64
C LEU A 373 -22.80 3.24 -7.91
N ASP A 374 -22.83 2.11 -8.62
CA ASP A 374 -22.10 1.94 -9.88
C ASP A 374 -22.72 2.79 -11.00
N TYR A 375 -24.04 2.85 -11.06
CA TYR A 375 -24.77 3.64 -12.06
C TYR A 375 -24.40 5.13 -11.99
N ILE A 376 -24.52 5.73 -10.80
CA ILE A 376 -24.20 7.15 -10.60
C ILE A 376 -22.70 7.41 -10.77
N ALA A 377 -21.83 6.51 -10.29
CA ALA A 377 -20.38 6.65 -10.48
C ALA A 377 -19.95 6.65 -11.96
N ASN A 378 -20.73 6.02 -12.83
CA ASN A 378 -20.47 5.96 -14.28
C ASN A 378 -21.22 7.03 -15.09
N CYS A 379 -22.13 7.78 -14.48
CA CYS A 379 -22.79 8.91 -15.13
C CYS A 379 -21.77 10.01 -15.48
N ARG A 380 -21.93 10.62 -16.67
CA ARG A 380 -21.06 11.70 -17.20
C ARG A 380 -21.86 12.92 -17.66
N GLU A 381 -23.16 12.94 -17.41
CA GLU A 381 -24.02 14.06 -17.76
C GLU A 381 -23.68 15.28 -16.88
N THR A 382 -23.81 16.47 -17.45
CA THR A 382 -23.47 17.73 -16.81
C THR A 382 -24.72 18.59 -16.60
N GLY A 383 -24.70 19.43 -15.57
CA GLY A 383 -25.87 20.22 -15.18
C GLY A 383 -27.00 19.37 -14.57
N PHE A 384 -28.17 19.97 -14.41
CA PHE A 384 -29.35 19.28 -13.88
C PHE A 384 -29.90 18.32 -14.93
N HIS A 385 -29.85 17.02 -14.63
CA HIS A 385 -30.34 15.95 -15.50
C HIS A 385 -31.15 14.91 -14.71
N PRO A 386 -32.20 14.32 -15.30
CA PRO A 386 -32.99 13.29 -14.64
C PRO A 386 -32.27 11.94 -14.61
N HIS A 387 -32.64 11.09 -13.65
CA HIS A 387 -32.20 9.70 -13.57
C HIS A 387 -33.40 8.75 -13.60
N PRO A 388 -33.23 7.49 -14.06
CA PRO A 388 -34.30 6.51 -14.03
C PRO A 388 -34.75 6.23 -12.59
N THR A 389 -36.07 6.10 -12.40
CA THR A 389 -36.65 5.72 -11.11
C THR A 389 -36.59 4.21 -10.85
N GLU A 390 -36.54 3.41 -11.93
CA GLU A 390 -36.48 1.95 -11.87
C GLU A 390 -35.33 1.42 -12.76
N PRO A 391 -34.43 0.57 -12.22
CA PRO A 391 -34.36 0.11 -10.83
C PRO A 391 -34.03 1.25 -9.85
N ALA A 392 -34.51 1.16 -8.61
CA ALA A 392 -34.24 2.17 -7.60
C ALA A 392 -32.73 2.39 -7.38
N LEU A 393 -32.30 3.66 -7.53
CA LEU A 393 -30.91 4.08 -7.37
C LEU A 393 -30.51 4.31 -5.90
N TYR A 394 -31.48 4.46 -5.02
CA TYR A 394 -31.27 4.65 -3.59
C TYR A 394 -32.34 3.93 -2.78
N MET A 395 -32.04 3.68 -1.50
CA MET A 395 -32.92 3.01 -0.56
C MET A 395 -32.81 3.64 0.83
N LYS A 396 -33.77 3.34 1.72
CA LYS A 396 -33.68 3.75 3.12
C LYS A 396 -32.55 2.99 3.84
N ALA A 397 -31.74 3.72 4.59
CA ALA A 397 -30.63 3.17 5.37
C ALA A 397 -31.15 2.29 6.52
N LYS A 398 -30.69 1.04 6.59
CA LYS A 398 -31.12 0.07 7.63
C LYS A 398 -30.17 0.01 8.83
N HIS A 399 -28.93 0.47 8.68
CA HIS A 399 -27.88 0.44 9.70
C HIS A 399 -27.85 1.70 10.58
N CYS A 400 -28.86 2.57 10.49
CA CYS A 400 -28.97 3.77 11.32
C CYS A 400 -29.73 3.50 12.63
N LYS A 401 -29.17 3.92 13.76
CA LYS A 401 -29.77 3.82 15.10
C LYS A 401 -29.81 5.18 15.77
N LEU A 402 -31.01 5.65 16.10
CA LEU A 402 -31.19 6.88 16.87
C LEU A 402 -30.92 6.63 18.36
N ASN A 403 -30.15 7.52 18.98
CA ASN A 403 -29.87 7.49 20.42
C ASN A 403 -30.35 8.81 21.07
N PRO A 404 -31.38 8.77 21.93
CA PRO A 404 -31.93 9.99 22.55
C PRO A 404 -31.01 10.58 23.63
N ASN A 405 -30.11 9.77 24.20
CA ASN A 405 -29.24 10.17 25.31
C ASN A 405 -27.83 10.57 24.86
N ALA A 406 -27.50 10.39 23.57
CA ALA A 406 -26.18 10.74 23.06
C ALA A 406 -26.02 12.27 22.98
N PRO A 407 -24.88 12.83 23.41
CA PRO A 407 -24.58 14.24 23.21
C PRO A 407 -24.30 14.51 21.72
N VAL A 408 -24.61 15.73 21.28
CA VAL A 408 -24.25 16.24 19.95
C VAL A 408 -23.64 17.63 20.11
N GLU A 409 -22.53 17.86 19.44
CA GLU A 409 -21.93 19.18 19.30
C GLU A 409 -22.29 19.75 17.92
N VAL A 410 -22.81 20.97 17.88
CA VAL A 410 -23.20 21.62 16.62
C VAL A 410 -22.34 22.85 16.40
N ILE A 411 -21.63 22.88 15.27
CA ILE A 411 -20.63 23.89 14.95
C ILE A 411 -21.08 24.61 13.69
N ASP A 412 -21.50 25.87 13.84
CA ASP A 412 -21.91 26.72 12.73
C ASP A 412 -20.73 27.53 12.19
N LEU A 413 -20.14 27.05 11.09
CA LEU A 413 -18.99 27.69 10.43
C LEU A 413 -19.39 28.84 9.49
N ARG A 414 -20.69 29.12 9.35
CA ARG A 414 -21.20 30.25 8.52
C ARG A 414 -20.89 31.62 9.14
N ARG A 415 -20.60 31.67 10.44
CA ARG A 415 -20.51 32.92 11.24
C ARG A 415 -19.08 33.31 11.64
N LYS A 416 -18.06 32.88 10.88
CA LYS A 416 -16.68 33.29 11.14
C LYS A 416 -16.46 34.78 10.93
#